data_AF-Q5W4C4-F1
#
_entry.id   AF-Q5W4C4-F1
#
_cell.length_a   1.000
_cell.length_b   1.000
_cell.length_c   1.000
_cell.angle_alpha   90.00
_cell.angle_beta   90.00
_cell.angle_gamma   90.00
#
_symmetry.space_group_name_H-M   'P 1'
#
loop_
_entity.id
_entity.type
_entity.pdbx_description
1 polymer ?
#
loop_
_entity_poly.entity_id
_entity_poly.type
_entity_poly.pdbx_seq_one_letter_code
_entity_poly.pdbx_strand_id
1 'polypeptide(L)' 'RYSDYPDAYTTWNVISTIGSTISLLGILFFFFIIWESLVSQRQVLFPVQLNSSIEWLQNTPPAEHSYSELPLLTNF' A
#
# COMPACT_ATOMS: atom_id res chain seq x y z
N ARG A 1 -16.23 -0.33 28.89
CA ARG A 1 -16.48 0.51 27.69
C ARG A 1 -17.34 1.67 28.17
N TYR A 2 -16.82 2.88 28.18
CA TYR A 2 -17.58 4.05 28.63
C TYR A 2 -18.36 4.61 27.45
N SER A 3 -19.68 4.68 27.59
CA SER A 3 -20.55 5.35 26.62
C SER A 3 -20.52 6.86 26.80
N ASP A 4 -20.35 7.32 28.03
CA ASP A 4 -20.20 8.73 28.41
C ASP A 4 -18.86 8.99 29.08
N TYR A 5 -18.39 10.23 28.95
CA TYR A 5 -17.15 10.71 29.54
C TYR A 5 -17.38 12.09 30.16
N PRO A 6 -16.63 12.44 31.23
CA PRO A 6 -16.68 13.78 31.81
C PRO A 6 -16.38 14.88 30.79
N ASP A 7 -17.00 16.06 30.98
CA ASP A 7 -16.88 17.21 30.06
C ASP A 7 -15.43 17.63 29.77
N ALA A 8 -14.50 17.38 30.70
CA ALA A 8 -13.07 17.65 30.55
C ALA A 8 -12.43 16.92 29.35
N TYR A 9 -12.99 15.79 28.90
CA TYR A 9 -12.47 15.00 27.78
C TYR A 9 -13.14 15.31 26.43
N THR A 10 -14.13 16.21 26.40
CA THR A 10 -14.90 16.55 25.19
C THR A 10 -14.01 17.02 24.05
N THR A 11 -13.08 17.92 24.32
CA THR A 11 -12.17 18.50 23.31
C THR A 11 -11.34 17.44 22.60
N TRP A 12 -10.73 16.54 23.38
CA TRP A 12 -9.91 15.44 22.84
C TRP A 12 -10.74 14.40 22.08
N ASN A 13 -11.94 14.08 22.56
CA ASN A 13 -12.84 13.17 21.85
C ASN A 13 -13.32 13.78 20.51
N VAL A 14 -13.63 15.07 20.47
CA VAL A 14 -13.98 15.75 19.21
C VAL A 14 -12.83 15.67 18.20
N ILE A 15 -11.59 15.98 18.62
CA ILE A 15 -10.41 15.85 17.73
C ILE A 15 -10.24 14.40 17.27
N SER A 16 -10.40 13.43 18.17
CA SER A 16 -10.30 12.00 17.85
C SER A 16 -11.36 11.58 16.81
N THR A 17 -12.60 12.05 16.94
CA THR A 17 -13.67 11.76 15.98
C THR A 17 -13.41 12.41 14.62
N ILE A 18 -12.87 13.62 14.57
CA ILE A 18 -12.47 14.25 13.30
C ILE A 18 -11.37 13.39 12.63
N GLY A 19 -10.36 12.96 13.40
CA GLY A 19 -9.30 12.08 12.90
C GLY A 19 -9.83 10.74 12.37
N SER A 20 -10.84 10.15 13.01
CA SER A 20 -11.44 8.90 12.54
C SER A 20 -12.21 9.09 11.23
N THR A 21 -12.92 10.21 11.06
CA THR A 21 -13.61 10.51 9.79
C THR A 21 -12.62 10.73 8.63
N ILE A 22 -11.50 11.41 8.87
CA ILE A 22 -10.43 11.58 7.88
C ILE A 22 -9.84 10.22 7.49
N SER A 23 -9.64 9.33 8.47
CA SER A 23 -9.12 7.98 8.24
C SER A 23 -10.09 7.13 7.41
N LEU A 24 -11.39 7.24 7.66
CA LEU A 24 -12.43 6.59 6.87
C LEU A 24 -12.40 7.07 5.41
N LEU A 25 -12.32 8.38 5.19
CA LEU A 25 -12.20 8.95 3.83
C LEU A 25 -10.90 8.48 3.15
N GLY A 26 -9.80 8.37 3.89
CA GLY A 26 -8.53 7.84 3.39
C GLY A 26 -8.63 6.41 2.87
N ILE A 27 -9.35 5.53 3.58
CA ILE A 27 -9.58 4.14 3.16
C ILE A 27 -10.46 4.07 1.90
N LEU A 28 -11.52 4.88 1.84
CA LEU A 28 -12.36 4.96 0.63
C LEU A 28 -11.55 5.43 -0.59
N PHE A 29 -10.69 6.42 -0.39
CA PHE A 29 -9.80 6.93 -1.44
C PHE A 29 -8.76 5.88 -1.86
N PHE A 30 -8.23 5.10 -0.93
CA PHE A 30 -7.33 3.99 -1.23
C PHE A 30 -7.96 2.94 -2.14
N PHE A 31 -9.21 2.54 -1.87
CA PHE A 31 -9.95 1.64 -2.77
C PHE A 31 -10.18 2.23 -4.15
N PHE A 32 -10.46 3.53 -4.23
CA PHE A 32 -10.60 4.23 -5.49
C PHE A 32 -9.31 4.23 -6.31
N ILE A 33 -8.15 4.46 -5.69
CA ILE A 33 -6.84 4.41 -6.36
C ILE A 33 -6.58 3.00 -6.93
N ILE A 34 -6.82 1.95 -6.15
CA ILE A 34 -6.64 0.57 -6.62
C ILE A 34 -7.55 0.31 -7.82
N TRP A 35 -8.84 0.62 -7.69
CA TRP A 35 -9.81 0.43 -8.76
C TRP A 35 -9.40 1.18 -10.05
N GLU A 36 -9.03 2.45 -9.94
CA GLU A 36 -8.55 3.26 -11.06
C GLU A 36 -7.33 2.63 -11.72
N SER A 37 -6.36 2.17 -10.93
CA SER A 37 -5.14 1.57 -11.43
C SER A 37 -5.38 0.29 -12.24
N LEU A 38 -6.36 -0.53 -11.82
CA LEU A 38 -6.75 -1.77 -12.51
C LEU A 38 -7.49 -1.48 -13.83
N VAL A 39 -8.32 -0.44 -13.88
CA VAL A 39 -9.05 -0.04 -15.09
C VAL A 39 -8.13 0.60 -16.12
N SER A 40 -7.20 1.46 -15.69
CA SER A 40 -6.31 2.22 -16.58
C SER A 40 -5.17 1.39 -17.19
N GLN A 41 -4.89 0.19 -16.67
CA GLN A 41 -3.88 -0.78 -17.19
C GLN A 41 -2.56 -0.14 -17.65
N ARG A 42 -2.01 0.79 -16.87
CA ARG A 42 -0.77 1.49 -17.22
C ARG A 42 0.42 0.53 -17.10
N GLN A 43 1.07 0.22 -18.23
CA GLN A 43 2.24 -0.65 -18.26
C GLN A 43 3.46 0.04 -17.63
N VAL A 44 4.24 -0.72 -16.85
CA VAL A 44 5.49 -0.26 -16.23
C VAL A 44 6.62 -0.37 -17.26
N LEU A 45 7.22 0.76 -17.64
CA LEU A 45 8.35 0.79 -18.59
C LEU A 45 9.70 0.68 -17.89
N PHE A 46 9.85 1.32 -16.73
CA PHE A 46 11.09 1.31 -15.94
C PHE A 46 10.76 1.23 -14.45
N PRO A 47 11.28 0.24 -13.70
CA PRO A 47 11.14 0.21 -12.25
C PRO A 47 12.02 1.30 -11.63
N VAL A 48 11.56 1.86 -10.51
CA VAL A 48 12.30 2.88 -9.73
C VAL A 48 13.19 2.22 -8.67
N GLN A 49 12.98 0.92 -8.44
CA GLN A 49 13.63 0.14 -7.39
C GLN A 49 15.09 -0.19 -7.75
N LEU A 50 15.93 -0.26 -6.71
CA LEU A 50 17.29 -0.77 -6.84
C LEU A 50 17.24 -2.29 -7.04
N ASN A 51 18.11 -2.82 -7.91
CA ASN A 51 18.23 -4.26 -8.19
C ASN A 51 18.89 -5.05 -7.02
N SER A 52 18.65 -4.65 -5.77
CA SER A 52 19.19 -5.30 -4.57
C SER A 52 18.51 -6.64 -4.26
N SER A 53 17.28 -6.85 -4.72
CA SER A 53 16.57 -8.13 -4.61
C SER A 53 16.27 -8.70 -6.00
N ILE A 54 16.28 -10.05 -6.09
CA ILE A 54 16.12 -10.77 -7.37
C ILE A 54 14.73 -10.51 -7.98
N GLU A 55 13.70 -10.25 -7.16
CA GLU A 55 12.33 -10.01 -7.64
C GLU A 55 12.23 -8.85 -8.65
N TRP A 56 13.09 -7.84 -8.55
CA TRP A 56 13.11 -6.70 -9.48
C TRP A 56 13.77 -7.00 -10.83
N LEU A 57 14.42 -8.16 -10.97
CA LEU A 57 14.91 -8.64 -12.27
C LEU A 57 13.83 -9.36 -13.09
N GLN A 58 12.66 -9.65 -12.52
CA GLN A 58 11.54 -10.28 -13.23
C GLN A 58 10.71 -9.27 -14.02
N ASN A 59 9.97 -9.77 -15.01
CA ASN A 59 8.95 -8.99 -15.71
C ASN A 59 7.78 -8.65 -14.77
N THR A 60 7.04 -7.59 -15.10
CA THR A 60 5.80 -7.21 -14.40
C THR A 60 4.60 -7.34 -15.36
N PRO A 61 3.76 -8.38 -15.25
CA PRO A 61 3.77 -9.48 -14.26
C PRO A 61 4.80 -10.57 -14.57
N PRO A 62 5.22 -11.36 -13.56
CA PRO A 62 6.13 -12.49 -13.76
C PRO A 62 5.42 -13.61 -14.52
N ALA A 63 6.20 -14.42 -15.25
CA ALA A 63 5.69 -15.65 -15.86
C ALA A 63 5.43 -16.72 -14.80
N GLU A 64 4.51 -17.66 -15.07
CA GLU A 64 4.22 -18.80 -14.20
C GLU A 64 5.49 -19.60 -13.86
N HIS A 65 6.34 -19.82 -14.86
CA HIS A 65 7.70 -20.33 -14.68
C HIS A 65 8.69 -19.17 -14.77
N SER A 66 9.04 -18.61 -13.63
CA SER A 66 9.73 -17.32 -13.57
C SER A 66 11.25 -17.41 -13.83
N TYR A 67 11.87 -18.58 -13.67
CA TYR A 67 13.29 -18.80 -13.95
C TYR A 67 13.49 -20.09 -14.74
N SER A 68 14.33 -20.07 -15.77
CA SER A 68 14.86 -21.29 -16.39
C SER A 68 15.94 -21.93 -15.52
N GLU A 69 16.76 -21.11 -14.86
CA GLU A 69 17.83 -21.50 -13.93
C GLU A 69 17.90 -20.49 -12.78
N LEU A 70 18.20 -20.97 -11.57
CA LEU A 70 18.28 -20.10 -10.39
C LEU A 70 19.51 -19.19 -10.47
N PRO A 71 19.38 -17.87 -10.22
CA PRO A 71 20.51 -16.97 -10.21
C PRO A 71 21.45 -17.27 -9.04
N LEU A 72 22.77 -17.24 -9.31
CA LEU A 72 23.79 -17.41 -8.29
C LEU A 72 23.82 -16.18 -7.38
N LEU A 73 23.51 -16.38 -6.10
CA LEU A 73 23.63 -15.36 -5.06
C LEU A 73 25.05 -15.37 -4.49
N THR A 74 25.86 -14.39 -4.87
CA THR A 74 27.16 -14.13 -4.21
C THR A 74 27.01 -12.92 -3.30
N ASN A 75 27.04 -13.16 -1.99
CA ASN A 75 27.20 -12.08 -1.02
C ASN A 75 28.65 -11.57 -1.11
N PHE A 76 28.83 -10.31 -1.51
CA PHE A 76 30.08 -9.58 -1.35
C PHE A 76 29.94 -8.58 -0.21
#